data_AF-A0A0C5BSQ3-F1
#
_entry.id   AF-A0A0C5BSQ3-F1
#
_cell.length_a   1.000
_cell.length_b   1.000
_cell.length_c   1.000
_cell.angle_alpha   90.00
_cell.angle_beta   90.00
_cell.angle_gamma   90.00
#
_symmetry.space_group_name_H-M   'P 1'
#
loop_
_entity.id
_entity.type
_entity.pdbx_description
1 polymer ?
#
loop_
_entity_poly.entity_id
_entity_poly.type
_entity_poly.pdbx_seq_one_letter_code
_entity_poly.pdbx_strand_id
1 'polypeptide(L)' 'MKNAQCKKCLNKFLEKDIYTIQQFQYREEPPYKWSIDYFKKIGIGEWDSFCEKCILEYSKESLDSWNKSKI' A
#
# COMPACT_ATOMS: atom_id res chain seq x y z
N MET A 1 -1.33 -23.76 0.63
CA MET A 1 -0.15 -23.21 -0.09
C MET A 1 -0.19 -21.70 -0.03
N LYS A 2 0.97 -21.03 -0.05
CA LYS A 2 1.07 -19.57 -0.16
C LYS A 2 1.08 -19.20 -1.65
N ASN A 3 0.07 -18.49 -2.11
CA ASN A 3 -0.22 -18.31 -3.53
C ASN A 3 0.15 -16.91 -4.05
N ALA A 4 0.30 -15.92 -3.17
CA ALA A 4 0.66 -14.55 -3.53
C ALA A 4 2.04 -14.16 -3.00
N GLN A 5 2.70 -13.24 -3.69
CA GLN A 5 4.01 -12.71 -3.33
C GLN A 5 3.90 -11.22 -3.00
N CYS A 6 4.50 -10.80 -1.88
CA CYS A 6 4.53 -9.40 -1.49
C CYS A 6 5.47 -8.62 -2.40
N LYS A 7 5.01 -7.53 -3.02
CA LYS A 7 5.82 -6.70 -3.91
C LYS A 7 7.00 -6.02 -3.19
N LYS A 8 6.85 -5.68 -1.90
CA LYS A 8 7.90 -5.02 -1.09
C LYS A 8 8.97 -5.99 -0.60
N CYS A 9 8.58 -7.04 0.12
CA CYS A 9 9.52 -7.95 0.79
C CYS A 9 9.74 -9.29 0.10
N LEU A 10 9.10 -9.53 -1.05
CA LEU A 10 9.19 -10.76 -1.85
C LEU A 10 8.77 -12.06 -1.12
N ASN A 11 8.29 -11.94 0.12
CA ASN A 11 7.76 -13.06 0.89
C ASN A 11 6.43 -13.53 0.31
N LYS A 12 6.25 -14.86 0.30
CA LYS A 12 4.98 -15.48 -0.06
C LYS A 12 4.03 -15.49 1.13
N PHE A 13 2.74 -15.36 0.88
CA PHE A 13 1.69 -15.39 1.90
C PHE A 13 0.40 -16.04 1.36
N LEU A 14 -0.55 -16.33 2.26
CA LEU A 14 -1.80 -17.00 1.90
C LEU A 14 -2.71 -16.04 1.14
N GLU A 15 -3.48 -16.56 0.19
CA GLU A 15 -4.35 -15.74 -0.67
C GLU A 15 -5.39 -14.93 0.13
N LYS A 16 -5.87 -15.49 1.25
CA LYS A 16 -6.78 -14.79 2.18
C LYS A 16 -6.16 -13.57 2.87
N ASP A 17 -4.84 -13.43 2.84
CA ASP A 17 -4.08 -12.36 3.49
C ASP A 17 -3.46 -11.41 2.43
N ILE A 18 -4.09 -11.28 1.25
CA ILE A 18 -3.70 -10.29 0.22
C ILE A 18 -4.23 -8.92 0.57
N TYR A 19 -3.31 -7.98 0.74
CA TYR A 19 -3.57 -6.57 0.88
C TYR A 19 -3.15 -5.85 -0.40
N THR A 20 -3.90 -4.83 -0.80
CA THR A 20 -3.62 -4.02 -2.00
C THR A 20 -3.75 -2.54 -1.65
N ILE A 21 -3.31 -1.67 -2.57
CA ILE A 21 -3.45 -0.22 -2.40
C ILE A 21 -4.93 0.21 -2.30
N GLN A 22 -5.87 -0.59 -2.82
CA GLN A 22 -7.29 -0.28 -2.73
C GLN A 22 -7.80 -0.12 -1.31
N GLN A 23 -7.14 -0.69 -0.31
CA GLN A 23 -7.52 -0.50 1.09
C GLN A 23 -7.43 0.97 1.53
N PHE A 24 -6.59 1.77 0.87
CA PHE A 24 -6.49 3.22 1.11
C PHE A 24 -7.71 3.99 0.60
N GLN A 25 -8.70 3.37 -0.05
CA GLN A 25 -9.95 4.03 -0.41
C GLN A 25 -10.83 4.37 0.80
N TYR A 26 -10.63 3.67 1.92
CA TYR A 26 -11.45 3.81 3.13
C TYR A 26 -10.87 4.79 4.17
N ARG A 27 -9.72 5.42 3.89
CA ARG A 27 -9.16 6.47 4.76
C ARG A 27 -9.67 7.85 4.35
N GLU A 28 -9.89 8.72 5.32
CA GLU A 28 -10.22 10.13 5.04
C GLU A 28 -9.00 10.88 4.48
N GLU A 29 -7.83 10.68 5.08
CA GLU A 29 -6.59 11.30 4.65
C GLU A 29 -5.42 10.30 4.60
N PRO A 30 -4.51 10.41 3.61
CA PRO A 30 -4.65 11.17 2.36
C PRO A 30 -5.79 10.67 1.47
N PRO A 31 -6.38 11.53 0.61
CA PRO A 31 -7.40 11.11 -0.36
C PRO A 31 -6.93 9.93 -1.23
N TYR A 32 -7.83 9.03 -1.60
CA TYR A 32 -7.48 7.83 -2.38
C TYR A 32 -6.73 8.16 -3.68
N LYS A 33 -7.18 9.19 -4.41
CA LYS A 33 -6.51 9.66 -5.63
C LYS A 33 -5.05 10.06 -5.38
N TRP A 34 -4.80 10.81 -4.31
CA TRP A 34 -3.43 11.18 -3.91
C TRP A 34 -2.59 9.94 -3.59
N SER A 35 -3.22 8.96 -2.92
CA SER A 35 -2.60 7.68 -2.56
C SER A 35 -2.13 6.93 -3.81
N ILE A 36 -2.98 6.81 -4.81
CA ILE A 36 -2.64 6.17 -6.11
C ILE A 36 -1.44 6.89 -6.74
N ASP A 37 -1.49 8.22 -6.83
CA ASP A 37 -0.42 9.00 -7.45
C ASP A 37 0.91 8.88 -6.68
N TYR A 38 0.85 8.83 -5.35
CA TYR A 38 2.02 8.59 -4.48
C TYR A 38 2.62 7.21 -4.74
N PHE A 39 1.82 6.14 -4.70
CA PHE A 39 2.30 4.77 -4.88
C PHE A 39 2.83 4.53 -6.30
N LYS A 40 2.19 5.14 -7.31
CA LYS A 40 2.65 5.08 -8.70
C LYS A 40 4.06 5.68 -8.86
N LYS A 41 4.37 6.77 -8.17
CA LYS A 41 5.72 7.39 -8.20
C LYS A 41 6.82 6.47 -7.66
N ILE A 42 6.49 5.61 -6.72
CA ILE A 42 7.44 4.62 -6.16
C ILE A 42 7.31 3.24 -6.84
N GLY A 43 6.66 3.16 -7.99
CA GLY A 43 6.58 1.95 -8.82
C GLY A 43 5.61 0.88 -8.33
N ILE A 44 4.63 1.27 -7.49
CA ILE A 44 3.60 0.38 -6.95
C ILE A 44 2.29 0.59 -7.71
N GLY A 45 1.75 -0.51 -8.25
CA GLY A 45 0.44 -0.55 -8.88
C GLY A 45 -0.68 -0.81 -7.88
N GLU A 46 -1.92 -0.48 -8.28
CA GLU A 46 -3.10 -0.66 -7.42
C GLU A 46 -3.35 -2.12 -7.01
N TRP A 47 -3.01 -3.05 -7.92
CA TRP A 47 -3.20 -4.48 -7.77
C TRP A 47 -1.95 -5.23 -7.31
N ASP A 48 -0.87 -4.51 -6.98
CA ASP A 48 0.28 -5.15 -6.36
C ASP A 48 -0.14 -5.77 -5.02
N SER A 49 0.31 -7.00 -4.82
CA SER A 49 -0.02 -7.78 -3.63
C SER A 49 0.95 -7.47 -2.51
N PHE A 50 0.43 -7.26 -1.30
CA PHE A 50 1.21 -6.97 -0.09
C PHE A 50 0.79 -7.90 1.04
N CYS A 51 1.76 -8.24 1.90
CA CYS A 51 1.44 -8.81 3.20
C CYS A 51 1.05 -7.69 4.18
N GLU A 52 0.36 -8.07 5.25
CA GLU A 52 -0.13 -7.17 6.31
C GLU A 52 0.95 -6.20 6.82
N LYS A 53 2.14 -6.72 7.14
CA LYS A 53 3.25 -5.88 7.63
C LYS A 53 3.61 -4.77 6.64
N CYS A 54 3.73 -5.10 5.35
CA CYS A 54 4.15 -4.14 4.34
C CYS A 54 3.07 -3.12 4.01
N ILE A 55 1.79 -3.50 4.01
CA ILE A 55 0.71 -2.52 3.77
C ILE A 55 0.59 -1.54 4.94
N LEU A 56 0.82 -2.00 6.18
CA LEU A 56 0.84 -1.14 7.37
C LEU A 56 2.02 -0.15 7.34
N GLU A 57 3.21 -0.59 6.90
CA GLU A 57 4.35 0.29 6.68
C GLU A 57 4.04 1.36 5.62
N TYR A 58 3.49 0.97 4.47
CA TYR A 58 3.09 1.92 3.42
C TYR A 58 1.98 2.88 3.87
N SER A 59 1.10 2.43 4.77
CA SER A 59 0.10 3.30 5.38
C SER A 59 0.76 4.45 6.14
N LYS A 60 1.77 4.15 6.97
CA LYS A 60 2.54 5.16 7.72
C LYS A 60 3.36 6.04 6.78
N GLU A 61 4.11 5.46 5.85
CA GLU A 61 4.97 6.20 4.91
C GLU A 61 4.16 7.18 4.05
N SER A 62 2.99 6.76 3.54
CA SER A 62 2.13 7.61 2.73
C SER A 62 1.47 8.73 3.55
N LEU A 63 1.06 8.46 4.79
CA LEU A 63 0.50 9.48 5.69
C LEU A 63 1.57 10.52 6.07
N ASP A 64 2.79 10.09 6.41
CA ASP A 64 3.89 10.98 6.73
C ASP A 64 4.26 11.88 5.55
N SER A 65 4.29 11.30 4.34
CA SER A 65 4.58 12.05 3.11
C SER A 65 3.48 13.08 2.80
N TRP A 66 2.22 12.74 3.05
CA TRP A 66 1.10 13.66 2.92
C TRP A 66 1.19 14.83 3.91
N ASN A 67 1.46 14.53 5.19
CA ASN A 67 1.62 15.56 6.21
C ASN A 67 2.77 16.51 5.88
N LYS A 68 3.90 16.00 5.38
CA LYS A 68 5.02 16.84 4.92
C LYS A 68 4.68 17.70 3.70
N SER A 69 3.78 17.25 2.83
CA SER A 69 3.35 18.04 1.66
C SER A 69 2.39 19.18 1.98
N LYS A 70 1.83 19.20 3.21
CA LYS A 70 0.98 20.28 3.72
C LYS A 70 1.76 21.43 4.37
N ILE A 71 3.06 21.24 4.61
CA ILE A 71 4.00 22.23 5.19
C ILE A 71 4.57 23.07 4.06
#